data_AF-A0A536XNK0-F1
#
_entry.id   AF-A0A536XNK0-F1
#
_cell.length_a   1.000
_cell.length_b   1.000
_cell.length_c   1.000
_cell.angle_alpha   90.00
_cell.angle_beta   90.00
_cell.angle_gamma   90.00
#
_symmetry.space_group_name_H-M   'P 1'
#
loop_
_entity.id
_entity.type
_entity.pdbx_description
1 polymer ?
#
loop_
_entity_poly.entity_id
_entity_poly.type
_entity_poly.pdbx_seq_one_letter_code
_entity_poly.pdbx_strand_id
1 'polypeptide(L)'
;MSARATPPFRADQVGSLLRPAEIKEARARLERGEIDAGELRAVEDRCIRNAVARQESLGLEVVTDGEYRRGWWNHDFLGRIDGVEIELDQKSYKFAGSDDPRYTPKVTRRVRRARPMMLDHFQYLSSVARNTPKFTMPSPSILYHRGGRAAIDRQAYPDLDRLWSDVGRVYQEEIRDLAAAGCTYLQIDDTSFSFLCDEKFRASCRARGDDPDALPHMFAKAVNAAVAERPAGMTIVMHTCRGN
;
A
#
# COMPACT_ATOMS: atom_id res chain seq x y z
N MET A 1 -29.26 9.88 -13.38
CA MET A 1 -27.86 10.05 -13.82
C MET A 1 -27.35 8.72 -14.34
N SER A 2 -26.67 8.67 -15.49
CA SER A 2 -26.24 7.39 -16.09
C SER A 2 -25.11 6.72 -15.28
N ALA A 3 -25.10 5.39 -15.29
CA ALA A 3 -24.01 4.58 -14.76
C ALA A 3 -22.71 4.85 -15.55
N ARG A 4 -21.56 4.83 -14.87
CA ARG A 4 -20.26 5.01 -15.52
C ARG A 4 -19.74 3.66 -15.97
N ALA A 5 -19.32 3.53 -17.23
CA ALA A 5 -18.73 2.30 -17.74
C ALA A 5 -17.26 2.10 -17.30
N THR A 6 -16.62 3.14 -16.75
CA THR A 6 -15.22 3.11 -16.31
C THR A 6 -15.08 3.73 -14.92
N PRO A 7 -14.13 3.26 -14.09
CA PRO A 7 -13.83 3.87 -12.79
C PRO A 7 -13.37 5.35 -12.90
N PRO A 8 -13.43 6.13 -11.81
CA PRO A 8 -14.05 5.79 -10.53
C PRO A 8 -15.58 5.78 -10.64
N PHE A 9 -16.19 4.78 -10.00
CA PHE A 9 -17.65 4.65 -9.98
C PHE A 9 -18.26 5.64 -8.99
N ARG A 10 -19.59 5.83 -9.06
CA ARG A 10 -20.28 6.76 -8.15
C ARG A 10 -20.37 6.22 -6.73
N ALA A 11 -20.66 4.93 -6.62
CA ALA A 11 -20.50 4.16 -5.40
C ALA A 11 -19.15 3.44 -5.49
N ASP A 12 -18.15 3.99 -4.79
CA ASP A 12 -16.79 3.45 -4.74
C ASP A 12 -16.39 3.27 -3.27
N GLN A 13 -15.33 2.52 -3.03
CA GLN A 13 -14.82 2.22 -1.70
C GLN A 13 -13.30 2.29 -1.70
N VAL A 14 -12.71 2.56 -0.53
CA VAL A 14 -11.26 2.78 -0.44
C VAL A 14 -10.49 1.49 -0.74
N GLY A 15 -10.71 0.42 0.01
CA GLY A 15 -9.87 -0.78 -0.08
C GLY A 15 -10.15 -1.75 1.05
N SER A 16 -9.53 -1.50 2.21
CA SER A 16 -9.66 -2.33 3.40
C SER A 16 -11.12 -2.56 3.84
N LEU A 17 -11.42 -3.78 4.27
CA LEU A 17 -12.67 -4.15 4.95
C LEU A 17 -12.37 -4.61 6.37
N LEU A 18 -13.41 -4.69 7.22
CA LEU A 18 -13.24 -5.19 8.57
C LEU A 18 -12.76 -6.65 8.53
N ARG A 19 -11.54 -6.89 9.04
CA ARG A 19 -10.91 -8.21 9.02
C ARG A 19 -11.77 -9.23 9.79
N PRO A 20 -12.23 -10.31 9.13
CA PRO A 20 -13.03 -11.35 9.76
C PRO A 20 -12.32 -12.01 10.95
N ALA A 21 -13.10 -12.44 11.96
CA ALA A 21 -12.58 -13.15 13.12
C ALA A 21 -11.83 -14.43 12.70
N GLU A 22 -12.32 -15.14 11.69
CA GLU A 22 -11.69 -16.35 11.11
C GLU A 22 -10.24 -16.11 10.69
N ILE A 23 -9.93 -14.97 10.05
CA ILE A 23 -8.56 -14.63 9.64
C ILE A 23 -7.70 -14.34 10.87
N LYS A 24 -8.24 -13.61 11.85
CA LYS A 24 -7.51 -13.29 13.08
C LYS A 24 -7.14 -14.56 13.85
N GLU A 25 -8.09 -15.47 13.98
CA GLU A 25 -7.89 -16.77 14.61
C GLU A 25 -6.86 -17.61 13.85
N ALA A 26 -7.00 -17.73 12.51
CA ALA A 26 -6.06 -18.48 11.69
C ALA A 26 -4.62 -17.93 11.79
N ARG A 27 -4.45 -16.60 11.81
CA ARG A 27 -3.12 -15.99 12.03
C ARG A 27 -2.55 -16.33 13.40
N ALA A 28 -3.36 -16.26 14.46
CA ALA A 28 -2.92 -16.64 15.79
C ALA A 28 -2.56 -18.14 15.88
N ARG A 29 -3.27 -19.01 15.15
CA ARG A 29 -2.95 -20.45 15.04
C ARG A 29 -1.65 -20.68 14.29
N LEU A 30 -1.40 -19.94 13.21
CA LEU A 30 -0.13 -19.99 12.46
C LEU A 30 1.05 -19.56 13.35
N GLU A 31 0.90 -18.48 14.11
CA GLU A 31 1.91 -18.01 15.07
C GLU A 31 2.24 -19.05 16.15
N ARG A 32 1.27 -19.88 16.54
CA ARG A 32 1.45 -21.01 17.47
C ARG A 32 1.94 -22.29 16.79
N GLY A 33 2.11 -22.31 15.48
CA GLY A 33 2.52 -23.49 14.71
C GLY A 33 1.43 -24.56 14.59
N GLU A 34 0.16 -24.22 14.82
CA GLU A 34 -0.98 -25.15 14.78
C GLU A 34 -1.54 -25.36 13.36
N ILE A 35 -1.22 -24.44 12.44
CA ILE A 35 -1.52 -24.54 11.01
C ILE A 35 -0.31 -24.10 10.21
N ASP A 36 -0.24 -24.52 8.95
CA ASP A 36 0.76 -24.02 8.01
C ASP A 36 0.28 -22.79 7.21
N ALA A 37 1.17 -22.23 6.39
CA ALA A 37 0.88 -21.07 5.55
C ALA A 37 -0.18 -21.34 4.47
N GLY A 38 -0.30 -22.58 3.99
CA GLY A 38 -1.30 -23.01 3.03
C GLY A 38 -2.70 -23.08 3.64
N GLU A 39 -2.81 -23.54 4.88
CA GLU A 39 -4.04 -23.52 5.66
C GLU A 39 -4.50 -22.09 5.96
N LEU A 40 -3.59 -21.18 6.35
CA LEU A 40 -3.92 -19.76 6.47
C LEU A 40 -4.41 -19.19 5.13
N ARG A 41 -3.69 -19.49 4.03
CA ARG A 41 -4.08 -19.07 2.67
C ARG A 41 -5.50 -19.51 2.35
N ALA A 42 -5.87 -20.75 2.64
CA ALA A 42 -7.21 -21.27 2.38
C ALA A 42 -8.30 -20.54 3.18
N VAL A 43 -8.01 -20.13 4.42
CA VAL A 43 -8.92 -19.29 5.22
C VAL A 43 -9.08 -17.90 4.59
N GLU A 44 -7.97 -17.25 4.24
CA GLU A 44 -7.98 -15.93 3.59
C GLU A 44 -8.74 -15.97 2.26
N ASP A 45 -8.48 -16.97 1.42
CA ASP A 45 -9.16 -17.23 0.14
C ASP A 45 -10.68 -17.28 0.31
N ARG A 46 -11.16 -18.10 1.25
CA ARG A 46 -12.58 -18.21 1.57
C ARG A 46 -13.18 -16.88 2.01
N CYS A 47 -12.50 -16.17 2.91
CA CYS A 47 -12.96 -14.87 3.40
C CYS A 47 -13.00 -13.81 2.29
N ILE A 48 -12.01 -13.78 1.40
CA ILE A 48 -11.97 -12.87 0.24
C ILE A 48 -13.14 -13.18 -0.70
N ARG A 49 -13.36 -14.45 -1.05
CA ARG A 49 -14.49 -14.86 -1.91
C ARG A 49 -15.83 -14.40 -1.32
N ASN A 50 -16.03 -14.59 -0.01
CA ASN A 50 -17.25 -14.17 0.68
C ASN A 50 -17.41 -12.66 0.70
N ALA A 51 -16.32 -11.91 0.92
CA ALA A 51 -16.36 -10.45 0.88
C ALA A 51 -16.68 -9.93 -0.52
N VAL A 52 -16.07 -10.49 -1.57
CA VAL A 52 -16.34 -10.12 -2.96
C VAL A 52 -17.80 -10.41 -3.31
N ALA A 53 -18.30 -11.62 -3.03
CA ALA A 53 -19.70 -11.96 -3.27
C ALA A 53 -20.69 -11.03 -2.54
N ARG A 54 -20.36 -10.60 -1.31
CA ARG A 54 -21.16 -9.63 -0.56
C ARG A 54 -21.14 -8.23 -1.16
N GLN A 55 -19.98 -7.75 -1.61
CA GLN A 55 -19.89 -6.45 -2.28
C GLN A 55 -20.73 -6.43 -3.57
N GLU A 56 -20.68 -7.51 -4.34
CA GLU A 56 -21.46 -7.67 -5.57
C GLU A 56 -22.96 -7.78 -5.30
N SER A 57 -23.38 -8.50 -4.25
CA SER A 57 -24.80 -8.62 -3.90
C SER A 57 -25.40 -7.31 -3.39
N LEU A 58 -24.56 -6.38 -2.93
CA LEU A 58 -24.94 -5.00 -2.59
C LEU A 58 -25.02 -4.08 -3.81
N GLY A 59 -24.69 -4.58 -5.01
CA GLY A 59 -24.71 -3.81 -6.25
C GLY A 59 -23.49 -2.91 -6.47
N LEU A 60 -22.39 -3.13 -5.73
CA LEU A 60 -21.15 -2.36 -5.94
C LEU A 60 -20.48 -2.78 -7.25
N GLU A 61 -20.28 -1.83 -8.17
CA GLU A 61 -19.57 -2.05 -9.45
C GLU A 61 -18.06 -2.31 -9.27
N VAL A 62 -17.52 -1.96 -8.10
CA VAL A 62 -16.13 -2.17 -7.71
C VAL A 62 -16.05 -3.06 -6.48
N VAL A 63 -15.14 -4.04 -6.52
CA VAL A 63 -14.87 -4.98 -5.43
C VAL A 63 -13.40 -4.96 -5.05
N THR A 64 -13.13 -5.26 -3.78
CA THR A 64 -11.79 -5.36 -3.21
C THR A 64 -11.66 -6.68 -2.46
N ASP A 65 -10.43 -7.12 -2.18
CA ASP A 65 -10.16 -8.26 -1.31
C ASP A 65 -10.18 -7.89 0.19
N GLY A 66 -10.55 -6.64 0.51
CA GLY A 66 -10.52 -6.09 1.86
C GLY A 66 -9.13 -5.98 2.49
N GLU A 67 -8.06 -6.15 1.69
CA GLU A 67 -6.67 -6.23 2.15
C GLU A 67 -6.43 -7.36 3.17
N TYR A 68 -7.25 -8.42 3.08
CA TYR A 68 -7.28 -9.49 4.07
C TYR A 68 -5.98 -10.26 4.24
N ARG A 69 -5.14 -10.32 3.21
CA ARG A 69 -3.82 -10.96 3.26
C ARG A 69 -2.71 -10.09 3.87
N ARG A 70 -3.00 -8.82 4.14
CA ARG A 70 -2.01 -7.88 4.68
C ARG A 70 -2.08 -7.87 6.20
N GLY A 71 -0.94 -7.80 6.86
CA GLY A 71 -0.86 -7.35 8.25
C GLY A 71 -1.11 -5.85 8.31
N TRP A 72 -0.43 -5.12 7.43
CA TRP A 72 -0.40 -3.66 7.29
C TRP A 72 -0.51 -3.25 5.82
N TRP A 73 -1.29 -2.21 5.53
CA TRP A 73 -1.54 -1.74 4.17
C TRP A 73 -0.27 -1.34 3.40
N ASN A 74 0.75 -0.86 4.12
CA ASN A 74 2.02 -0.39 3.57
C ASN A 74 3.19 -1.37 3.74
N HIS A 75 3.40 -1.93 4.95
CA HIS A 75 4.63 -2.67 5.26
C HIS A 75 4.76 -3.97 4.47
N ASP A 76 3.67 -4.71 4.29
CA ASP A 76 3.68 -5.96 3.53
C ASP A 76 4.06 -5.76 2.06
N PHE A 77 3.82 -4.56 1.52
CA PHE A 77 4.19 -4.21 0.15
C PHE A 77 5.61 -3.64 0.10
N LEU A 78 5.88 -2.60 0.90
CA LEU A 78 7.20 -1.94 0.89
C LEU A 78 8.32 -2.88 1.32
N GLY A 79 8.06 -3.80 2.26
CA GLY A 79 9.02 -4.81 2.70
C GLY A 79 9.32 -5.90 1.67
N ARG A 80 8.58 -5.96 0.55
CA ARG A 80 8.90 -6.84 -0.59
C ARG A 80 9.83 -6.18 -1.61
N ILE A 81 10.11 -4.88 -1.47
CA ILE A 81 11.08 -4.18 -2.29
C ILE A 81 12.47 -4.60 -1.84
N ASP A 82 13.26 -5.14 -2.77
CA ASP A 82 14.62 -5.56 -2.46
C ASP A 82 15.46 -4.34 -2.09
N GLY A 83 16.06 -4.34 -0.89
CA GLY A 83 16.78 -3.17 -0.34
C GLY A 83 15.95 -2.29 0.61
N VAL A 84 14.71 -2.70 0.93
CA VAL A 84 13.88 -2.10 1.98
C VAL A 84 13.72 -3.08 3.14
N GLU A 85 13.90 -2.59 4.36
CA GLU A 85 13.65 -3.31 5.61
C GLU A 85 12.57 -2.58 6.42
N ILE A 86 11.69 -3.32 7.10
CA ILE A 86 10.66 -2.75 7.95
C ILE A 86 11.12 -2.86 9.41
N GLU A 87 11.48 -1.74 10.01
CA GLU A 87 11.94 -1.70 11.40
C GLU A 87 10.82 -1.27 12.35
N LEU A 88 10.73 -1.94 13.50
CA LEU A 88 9.89 -1.48 14.61
C LEU A 88 10.56 -0.29 15.30
N ASP A 89 9.86 0.84 15.38
CA ASP A 89 10.28 2.01 16.13
C ASP A 89 10.09 1.75 17.64
N GLN A 90 11.15 1.25 18.28
CA GLN A 90 11.17 0.95 19.72
C GLN A 90 10.96 2.19 20.60
N LYS A 91 10.99 3.42 20.05
CA LYS A 91 10.77 4.67 20.79
C LYS A 91 9.32 5.16 20.74
N SER A 92 8.36 4.35 20.29
CA SER A 92 6.97 4.79 20.10
C SER A 92 6.35 5.32 21.39
N TYR A 93 6.24 6.65 21.44
CA TYR A 93 5.49 7.46 22.39
C TYR A 93 4.04 6.97 22.45
N LYS A 94 3.54 6.70 23.66
CA LYS A 94 2.14 6.33 23.94
C LYS A 94 1.20 7.37 23.34
N PHE A 95 0.51 7.03 22.27
CA PHE A 95 -0.62 7.83 21.81
C PHE A 95 -1.82 7.51 22.70
N ALA A 96 -2.60 8.53 23.05
CA ALA A 96 -3.81 8.34 23.83
C ALA A 96 -4.81 7.49 23.03
N GLY A 97 -4.89 6.19 23.33
CA GLY A 97 -6.00 5.31 22.94
C GLY A 97 -5.68 4.11 22.06
N SER A 98 -4.47 3.95 21.51
CA SER A 98 -4.07 2.72 20.82
C SER A 98 -2.57 2.45 20.91
N ASP A 99 -2.22 1.25 21.40
CA ASP A 99 -0.85 0.72 21.48
C ASP A 99 -0.40 0.17 20.11
N ASP A 100 -0.49 0.99 19.06
CA ASP A 100 -0.13 0.51 17.73
C ASP A 100 1.39 0.62 17.48
N PRO A 101 2.13 -0.49 17.34
CA PRO A 101 3.56 -0.46 17.04
C PRO A 101 3.84 0.37 15.78
N ARG A 102 4.68 1.39 15.92
CA ARG A 102 5.10 2.20 14.78
C ARG A 102 6.20 1.47 14.04
N TYR A 103 5.99 1.16 12.76
CA TYR A 103 7.06 0.68 11.90
C TYR A 103 7.51 1.76 10.93
N THR A 104 8.80 1.73 10.59
CA THR A 104 9.41 2.65 9.63
C THR A 104 10.14 1.84 8.56
N PRO A 105 9.83 2.04 7.26
CA PRO A 105 10.64 1.48 6.19
C PRO A 105 12.03 2.14 6.18
N LYS A 106 13.08 1.33 6.05
CA LYS A 106 14.47 1.73 5.89
C LYS A 106 14.97 1.25 4.54
N VAL A 107 15.52 2.16 3.75
CA VAL A 107 16.23 1.83 2.52
C VAL A 107 17.69 1.56 2.88
N THR A 108 18.06 0.29 3.01
CA THR A 108 19.40 -0.13 3.48
C THR A 108 20.41 -0.27 2.33
N ARG A 109 19.93 -0.36 1.09
CA ARG A 109 20.74 -0.40 -0.13
C ARG A 109 19.92 -0.01 -1.35
N ARG A 110 20.54 -0.07 -2.54
CA ARG A 110 19.87 0.19 -3.83
C ARG A 110 18.61 -0.67 -3.97
N VAL A 111 17.49 -0.01 -4.23
CA VAL A 111 16.20 -0.67 -4.38
C VAL A 111 16.05 -1.28 -5.76
N ARG A 112 15.41 -2.45 -5.81
CA ARG A 112 14.96 -3.10 -7.06
C ARG A 112 13.80 -4.04 -6.77
N ARG A 113 13.16 -4.54 -7.82
CA ARG A 113 12.14 -5.57 -7.74
C ARG A 113 12.76 -6.89 -8.19
N ALA A 114 12.89 -7.84 -7.28
CA ALA A 114 13.47 -9.16 -7.60
C ALA A 114 12.43 -10.12 -8.22
N ARG A 115 11.15 -9.93 -7.88
CA ARG A 115 10.01 -10.77 -8.28
C ARG A 115 8.71 -9.98 -8.10
N PRO A 116 7.58 -10.43 -8.67
CA PRO A 116 6.28 -9.85 -8.37
C PRO A 116 6.00 -9.76 -6.88
N MET A 117 5.54 -8.60 -6.44
CA MET A 117 5.39 -8.31 -5.01
C MET A 117 4.04 -8.80 -4.50
N MET A 118 2.93 -8.36 -5.07
CA MET A 118 1.58 -8.76 -4.65
C MET A 118 0.69 -9.15 -5.84
N LEU A 119 1.30 -9.49 -6.98
CA LEU A 119 0.58 -9.96 -8.17
C LEU A 119 -0.36 -11.13 -7.86
N ASP A 120 0.06 -12.09 -7.03
CA ASP A 120 -0.75 -13.25 -6.65
C ASP A 120 -1.99 -12.87 -5.82
N HIS A 121 -1.94 -11.75 -5.09
CA HIS A 121 -3.09 -11.22 -4.37
C HIS A 121 -4.14 -10.73 -5.37
N PHE A 122 -3.71 -9.93 -6.36
CA PHE A 122 -4.61 -9.42 -7.39
C PHE A 122 -5.16 -10.54 -8.27
N GLN A 123 -4.33 -11.50 -8.68
CA GLN A 123 -4.79 -12.64 -9.49
C GLN A 123 -5.91 -13.42 -8.77
N TYR A 124 -5.78 -13.63 -7.46
CA TYR A 124 -6.85 -14.27 -6.69
C TYR A 124 -8.13 -13.41 -6.66
N LEU A 125 -8.03 -12.12 -6.32
CA LEU A 125 -9.16 -11.20 -6.34
C LEU A 125 -9.87 -11.21 -7.70
N SER A 126 -9.11 -11.10 -8.78
CA SER A 126 -9.63 -11.10 -10.15
C SER A 126 -10.31 -12.43 -10.51
N SER A 127 -9.83 -13.56 -9.98
CA SER A 127 -10.42 -14.88 -10.28
C SER A 127 -11.78 -15.12 -9.63
N VAL A 128 -12.10 -14.40 -8.54
CA VAL A 128 -13.37 -14.55 -7.81
C VAL A 128 -14.34 -13.40 -8.05
N ALA A 129 -13.90 -12.33 -8.70
CA ALA A 129 -14.70 -11.16 -9.01
C ALA A 129 -15.43 -11.30 -10.36
N ARG A 130 -16.72 -10.93 -10.37
CA ARG A 130 -17.51 -10.65 -11.58
C ARG A 130 -17.51 -9.15 -11.90
N ASN A 131 -17.48 -8.31 -10.87
CA ASN A 131 -17.40 -6.86 -10.99
C ASN A 131 -15.94 -6.37 -11.01
N THR A 132 -15.70 -5.07 -11.17
CA THR A 132 -14.34 -4.52 -11.37
C THR A 132 -13.46 -4.74 -10.13
N PRO A 133 -12.39 -5.55 -10.19
CA PRO A 133 -11.48 -5.72 -9.07
C PRO A 133 -10.57 -4.50 -8.94
N LYS A 134 -10.60 -3.85 -7.79
CA LYS A 134 -9.71 -2.72 -7.45
C LYS A 134 -8.57 -3.19 -6.58
N PHE A 135 -7.34 -2.88 -6.97
CA PHE A 135 -6.14 -3.16 -6.19
C PHE A 135 -5.62 -1.88 -5.50
N THR A 136 -5.23 -1.98 -4.23
CA THR A 136 -4.62 -0.87 -3.48
C THR A 136 -3.13 -1.12 -3.28
N MET A 137 -2.30 -0.10 -3.37
CA MET A 137 -0.88 -0.17 -2.99
C MET A 137 -0.43 1.13 -2.33
N PRO A 138 0.51 1.07 -1.37
CA PRO A 138 1.00 2.27 -0.70
C PRO A 138 1.75 3.16 -1.69
N SER A 139 1.67 4.47 -1.47
CA SER A 139 2.46 5.44 -2.21
C SER A 139 3.97 5.26 -1.99
N PRO A 140 4.81 5.51 -3.01
CA PRO A 140 6.27 5.49 -2.86
C PRO A 140 6.77 6.50 -1.81
N SER A 141 6.03 7.60 -1.58
CA SER A 141 6.38 8.63 -0.59
C SER A 141 6.48 8.06 0.83
N ILE A 142 5.79 6.96 1.12
CA ILE A 142 5.76 6.32 2.44
C ILE A 142 7.15 5.80 2.86
N LEU A 143 8.04 5.49 1.90
CA LEU A 143 9.44 5.14 2.18
C LEU A 143 10.20 6.27 2.90
N TYR A 144 9.82 7.53 2.68
CA TYR A 144 10.49 8.70 3.26
C TYR A 144 9.65 9.39 4.33
N HIS A 145 8.32 9.37 4.21
CA HIS A 145 7.38 10.15 5.00
C HIS A 145 7.72 10.23 6.50
N ARG A 146 7.89 9.09 7.18
CA ARG A 146 8.17 9.04 8.64
C ARG A 146 9.66 9.05 8.99
N GLY A 147 10.48 8.38 8.19
CA GLY A 147 11.90 8.19 8.49
C GLY A 147 12.81 9.34 8.04
N GLY A 148 12.36 10.15 7.08
CA GLY A 148 13.13 11.22 6.46
C GLY A 148 14.44 10.72 5.84
N ARG A 149 15.40 11.62 5.68
CA ARG A 149 16.74 11.29 5.16
C ARG A 149 17.49 10.25 6.00
N ALA A 150 17.19 10.13 7.29
CA ALA A 150 17.80 9.15 8.20
C ALA A 150 17.31 7.71 7.99
N ALA A 151 16.23 7.51 7.25
CA ALA A 151 15.77 6.17 6.85
C ALA A 151 16.36 5.71 5.52
N ILE A 152 17.16 6.53 4.85
CA ILE A 152 17.74 6.22 3.56
C ILE A 152 19.25 6.12 3.70
N ASP A 153 19.82 4.98 3.34
CA ASP A 153 21.26 4.80 3.32
C ASP A 153 21.95 5.82 2.40
N ARG A 154 22.90 6.57 2.95
CA ARG A 154 23.57 7.68 2.26
C ARG A 154 24.64 7.21 1.29
N GLN A 155 25.15 5.99 1.43
CA GLN A 155 26.12 5.43 0.50
C GLN A 155 25.42 4.93 -0.78
N ALA A 156 24.29 4.25 -0.62
CA ALA A 156 23.46 3.78 -1.72
C ALA A 156 22.73 4.92 -2.45
N TYR A 157 22.34 5.96 -1.70
CA TYR A 157 21.63 7.13 -2.22
C TYR A 157 22.16 8.42 -1.61
N PRO A 158 23.27 8.98 -2.14
CA PRO A 158 23.76 10.28 -1.70
C PRO A 158 22.74 11.40 -1.94
N ASP A 159 22.05 11.34 -3.09
CA ASP A 159 20.92 12.18 -3.47
C ASP A 159 19.61 11.38 -3.52
N LEU A 160 18.47 12.08 -3.41
CA LEU A 160 17.15 11.46 -3.43
C LEU A 160 16.57 11.30 -4.84
N ASP A 161 17.06 12.02 -5.84
CA ASP A 161 16.55 11.90 -7.21
C ASP A 161 16.80 10.49 -7.75
N ARG A 162 17.98 9.94 -7.48
CA ARG A 162 18.29 8.56 -7.85
C ARG A 162 17.45 7.54 -7.07
N LEU A 163 17.08 7.82 -5.82
CA LEU A 163 16.13 6.99 -5.06
C LEU A 163 14.78 6.95 -5.75
N TRP A 164 14.22 8.12 -6.07
CA TRP A 164 12.90 8.20 -6.68
C TRP A 164 12.86 7.63 -8.10
N SER A 165 13.97 7.71 -8.84
CA SER A 165 14.09 7.01 -10.12
C SER A 165 14.00 5.49 -9.96
N ASP A 166 14.71 4.89 -8.99
CA ASP A 166 14.69 3.43 -8.83
C ASP A 166 13.37 2.94 -8.23
N VAL A 167 12.85 3.64 -7.22
CA VAL A 167 11.53 3.36 -6.65
C VAL A 167 10.45 3.47 -7.74
N GLY A 168 10.54 4.48 -8.60
CA GLY A 168 9.67 4.63 -9.77
C GLY A 168 9.67 3.37 -10.65
N ARG A 169 10.84 2.84 -10.99
CA ARG A 169 10.96 1.60 -11.79
C ARG A 169 10.34 0.39 -11.10
N VAL A 170 10.58 0.22 -9.80
CA VAL A 170 9.97 -0.86 -9.01
C VAL A 170 8.44 -0.84 -9.09
N TYR A 171 7.85 0.35 -8.95
CA TYR A 171 6.40 0.52 -9.05
C TYR A 171 5.89 0.30 -10.46
N GLN A 172 6.56 0.86 -11.47
CA GLN A 172 6.20 0.68 -12.89
C GLN A 172 6.18 -0.80 -13.28
N GLU A 173 7.17 -1.58 -12.82
CA GLU A 173 7.21 -3.02 -13.06
C GLU A 173 6.05 -3.77 -12.41
N GLU A 174 5.70 -3.45 -11.16
CA GLU A 174 4.54 -4.07 -10.48
C GLU A 174 3.23 -3.67 -11.15
N ILE A 175 3.06 -2.40 -11.50
CA ILE A 175 1.87 -1.88 -12.20
C ILE A 175 1.71 -2.55 -13.57
N ARG A 176 2.82 -2.75 -14.30
CA ARG A 176 2.81 -3.44 -15.59
C ARG A 176 2.34 -4.89 -15.44
N ASP A 177 2.84 -5.61 -14.44
CA ASP A 177 2.44 -7.00 -14.20
C ASP A 177 0.98 -7.10 -13.73
N LEU A 178 0.51 -6.18 -12.88
CA LEU A 178 -0.89 -6.07 -12.50
C LEU A 178 -1.79 -5.82 -13.72
N ALA A 179 -1.39 -4.91 -14.60
CA ALA A 179 -2.12 -4.64 -15.84
C ALA A 179 -2.15 -5.85 -16.77
N ALA A 180 -1.03 -6.56 -16.92
CA ALA A 180 -0.93 -7.79 -17.70
C ALA A 180 -1.83 -8.91 -17.13
N ALA A 181 -2.07 -8.91 -15.82
CA ALA A 181 -3.02 -9.80 -15.15
C ALA A 181 -4.49 -9.31 -15.23
N GLY A 182 -4.77 -8.18 -15.89
CA GLY A 182 -6.12 -7.64 -16.08
C GLY A 182 -6.53 -6.53 -15.11
N CYS A 183 -5.62 -5.98 -14.31
CA CYS A 183 -5.93 -4.85 -13.43
C CYS A 183 -6.16 -3.58 -14.25
N THR A 184 -7.40 -3.09 -14.25
CA THR A 184 -7.79 -1.81 -14.88
C THR A 184 -8.11 -0.72 -13.87
N TYR A 185 -8.20 -1.06 -12.57
CA TYR A 185 -8.46 -0.09 -11.50
C TYR A 185 -7.48 -0.25 -10.34
N LEU A 186 -6.57 0.72 -10.22
CA LEU A 186 -5.52 0.76 -9.21
C LEU A 186 -5.69 1.99 -8.32
N GLN A 187 -5.44 1.85 -7.03
CA GLN A 187 -5.39 2.95 -6.07
C GLN A 187 -4.02 3.04 -5.41
N ILE A 188 -3.49 4.26 -5.35
CA ILE A 188 -2.33 4.64 -4.56
C ILE A 188 -2.79 5.21 -3.23
N ASP A 189 -2.43 4.56 -2.12
CA ASP A 189 -2.75 5.03 -0.77
C ASP A 189 -1.63 5.90 -0.21
N ASP A 190 -1.94 7.16 0.09
CA ASP A 190 -0.95 8.12 0.55
C ASP A 190 -1.45 8.89 1.79
N THR A 191 -0.81 8.67 2.94
CA THR A 191 -1.06 9.47 4.14
C THR A 191 -0.16 10.70 4.22
N SER A 192 0.92 10.73 3.48
CA SER A 192 2.01 11.72 3.63
C SER A 192 1.53 13.15 3.39
N PHE A 193 0.67 13.37 2.39
CA PHE A 193 0.12 14.69 2.09
C PHE A 193 -0.77 15.23 3.21
N SER A 194 -1.65 14.40 3.76
CA SER A 194 -2.57 14.84 4.83
C SER A 194 -1.82 15.19 6.11
N PHE A 195 -0.77 14.42 6.45
CA PHE A 195 0.05 14.69 7.63
C PHE A 195 0.81 16.02 7.54
N LEU A 196 1.13 16.49 6.33
CA LEU A 196 1.76 17.80 6.13
C LEU A 196 0.82 18.98 6.43
N CYS A 197 -0.46 18.73 6.74
CA CYS A 197 -1.40 19.71 7.27
C CYS A 197 -1.36 19.81 8.81
N ASP A 198 -0.70 18.89 9.52
CA ASP A 198 -0.54 18.92 10.98
C ASP A 198 0.75 19.66 11.37
N GLU A 199 0.64 20.76 12.12
CA GLU A 199 1.79 21.53 12.58
C GLU A 199 2.75 20.73 13.47
N LYS A 200 2.27 19.73 14.21
CA LYS A 200 3.16 18.85 14.99
C LYS A 200 4.04 18.00 14.06
N PHE A 201 3.45 17.47 12.99
CA PHE A 201 4.19 16.73 11.98
C PHE A 201 5.12 17.64 11.17
N ARG A 202 4.69 18.85 10.79
CA ARG A 202 5.56 19.84 10.14
C ARG A 202 6.74 20.23 11.03
N ALA A 203 6.52 20.40 12.33
CA ALA A 203 7.59 20.66 13.30
C ALA A 203 8.57 19.49 13.41
N SER A 204 8.10 18.24 13.39
CA SER A 204 8.99 17.08 13.40
C SER A 204 9.82 16.96 12.10
N CYS A 205 9.25 17.35 10.95
CA CYS A 205 9.98 17.46 9.68
C CYS A 205 11.12 18.49 9.80
N ARG A 206 10.82 19.70 10.31
CA ARG A 206 11.85 20.73 10.54
C ARG A 206 12.93 20.25 11.51
N ALA A 207 12.55 19.59 12.60
CA ALA A 207 13.49 19.07 13.60
C ALA A 207 14.45 18.01 13.05
N ARG A 208 14.04 17.25 12.02
CA ARG A 208 14.92 16.28 11.33
C ARG A 208 15.62 16.84 10.08
N GLY A 209 15.53 18.15 9.86
CA GLY A 209 16.24 18.85 8.77
C GLY A 209 15.52 18.90 7.43
N ASP A 210 14.24 18.54 7.38
CA ASP A 210 13.43 18.66 6.17
C ASP A 210 12.74 20.04 6.09
N ASP A 211 12.50 20.50 4.87
CA ASP A 211 11.60 21.61 4.59
C ASP A 211 10.18 21.07 4.32
N PRO A 212 9.21 21.26 5.23
CA PRO A 212 7.86 20.74 5.07
C PRO A 212 7.09 21.37 3.90
N ASP A 213 7.53 22.51 3.36
CA ASP A 213 6.92 23.13 2.17
C ASP A 213 7.51 22.57 0.87
N ALA A 214 8.73 22.00 0.92
CA ALA A 214 9.33 21.27 -0.20
C ALA A 214 8.86 19.81 -0.30
N LEU A 215 8.48 19.18 0.83
CA LEU A 215 8.08 17.77 0.88
C LEU A 215 6.92 17.39 -0.06
N PRO A 216 5.81 18.17 -0.18
CA PRO A 216 4.74 17.85 -1.12
C PRO A 216 5.23 17.72 -2.57
N HIS A 217 6.16 18.57 -2.99
CA HIS A 217 6.73 18.53 -4.33
C HIS A 217 7.59 17.29 -4.55
N MET A 218 8.38 16.89 -3.54
CA MET A 218 9.15 15.66 -3.58
C MET A 218 8.24 14.43 -3.66
N PHE A 219 7.19 14.37 -2.83
CA PHE A 219 6.24 13.26 -2.83
C PHE A 219 5.45 13.18 -4.14
N ALA A 220 5.03 14.32 -4.69
CA ALA A 220 4.39 14.37 -6.00
C ALA A 220 5.31 13.85 -7.11
N LYS A 221 6.60 14.21 -7.10
CA LYS A 221 7.59 13.66 -8.04
C LYS A 221 7.72 12.14 -7.90
N ALA A 222 7.77 11.62 -6.68
CA ALA A 222 7.85 10.18 -6.42
C ALA A 222 6.62 9.42 -6.95
N VAL A 223 5.41 9.93 -6.67
CA VAL A 223 4.16 9.36 -7.17
C VAL A 223 4.10 9.41 -8.70
N ASN A 224 4.44 10.56 -9.29
CA ASN A 224 4.47 10.72 -10.75
C ASN A 224 5.45 9.77 -11.41
N ALA A 225 6.63 9.55 -10.83
CA ALA A 225 7.60 8.58 -11.31
C ALA A 225 7.02 7.15 -11.26
N ALA A 226 6.38 6.76 -10.15
CA ALA A 226 5.77 5.44 -10.00
C ALA A 226 4.69 5.14 -11.06
N VAL A 227 3.90 6.14 -11.47
CA VAL A 227 2.79 5.97 -12.41
C VAL A 227 3.08 6.46 -13.83
N ALA A 228 4.31 6.86 -14.13
CA ALA A 228 4.69 7.47 -15.41
C ALA A 228 4.40 6.57 -16.61
N GLU A 229 4.55 5.26 -16.44
CA GLU A 229 4.29 4.24 -17.47
C GLU A 229 2.92 3.56 -17.31
N ARG A 230 1.94 4.25 -16.72
CA ARG A 230 0.58 3.74 -16.55
C ARG A 230 0.06 3.13 -17.87
N PRO A 231 -0.28 1.83 -17.89
CA PRO A 231 -0.79 1.16 -19.08
C PRO A 231 -2.08 1.79 -19.60
N ALA A 232 -2.26 1.76 -20.93
CA ALA A 232 -3.48 2.26 -21.57
C ALA A 232 -4.71 1.50 -21.02
N GLY A 233 -5.79 2.24 -20.73
CA GLY A 233 -7.02 1.67 -20.16
C GLY A 233 -7.00 1.46 -18.64
N MET A 234 -5.86 1.61 -17.97
CA MET A 234 -5.81 1.56 -16.50
C MET A 234 -6.21 2.91 -15.89
N THR A 235 -7.16 2.90 -14.97
CA THR A 235 -7.47 4.05 -14.11
C THR A 235 -6.65 3.94 -12.82
N ILE A 236 -5.87 4.98 -12.51
CA ILE A 236 -5.15 5.12 -11.25
C ILE A 236 -5.78 6.26 -10.46
N VAL A 237 -6.21 5.98 -9.23
CA VAL A 237 -6.71 6.97 -8.28
C VAL A 237 -5.78 7.07 -7.08
N MET A 238 -5.90 8.14 -6.31
CA MET A 238 -5.18 8.30 -5.05
C MET A 238 -6.16 8.45 -3.91
N HIS A 239 -5.95 7.69 -2.82
CA HIS A 239 -6.63 7.91 -1.57
C HIS A 239 -5.70 8.61 -0.59
N THR A 240 -6.10 9.81 -0.15
CA THR A 240 -5.38 10.56 0.87
C THR A 240 -6.04 10.38 2.24
N CYS A 241 -5.52 9.47 3.05
CA CYS A 241 -6.01 9.21 4.40
C CYS A 241 -5.48 10.26 5.38
N ARG A 242 -6.25 10.61 6.42
CA ARG A 242 -5.83 11.56 7.46
C ARG A 242 -5.00 10.93 8.59
N GLY A 243 -4.80 9.61 8.55
CA GLY A 243 -4.34 8.86 9.71
C GLY A 243 -5.45 8.82 10.75
N ASN A 244 -5.95 7.62 11.06
CA ASN A 244 -6.81 7.44 12.23
C ASN A 244 -5.95 7.41 13.49
#